data_AF-A0A350J0C7-F1
#
_entry.id   AF-A0A350J0C7-F1
#
_cell.length_a   1.000
_cell.length_b   1.000
_cell.length_c   1.000
_cell.angle_alpha   90.00
_cell.angle_beta   90.00
_cell.angle_gamma   90.00
#
_symmetry.space_group_name_H-M   'P 1'
#
loop_
_entity.id
_entity.type
_entity.pdbx_description
1 polymer ?
#
loop_
_entity_poly.entity_id
_entity_poly.type
_entity_poly.pdbx_seq_one_letter_code
_entity_poly.pdbx_strand_id
1 'polypeptide(L)'
;MKKLFSTLLSATMILTLAGCSNGGKTSASTGTDDKTYTVGMVCIGNAEMAYDRNFYNAADAAKKILADKGINIEWKYTYDHPEGDPVAADCTEFGEDGAIAVFLNSYGMENAMLTVAGDYPET
;
A
#
# COMPACT_ATOMS: atom_id res chain seq x y z
N MET A 1 -1.72 41.31 -1.20
CA MET A 1 -2.41 40.45 -0.22
C MET A 1 -2.32 38.96 -0.61
N LYS A 2 -1.11 38.38 -0.60
CA LYS A 2 -0.91 36.92 -0.82
C LYS A 2 0.26 36.33 -0.01
N LYS A 3 0.89 37.11 0.89
CA LYS A 3 2.05 36.68 1.67
C LYS A 3 1.74 36.44 3.15
N LEU A 4 0.47 36.21 3.49
CA LEU A 4 0.00 36.03 4.87
C LEU A 4 -0.49 34.61 5.19
N PHE A 5 -0.42 33.66 4.24
CA PHE A 5 -0.81 32.27 4.48
C PHE A 5 0.38 31.34 4.79
N SER A 6 1.62 31.77 4.58
CA SER A 6 2.80 30.90 4.70
C SER A 6 3.44 30.85 6.09
N THR A 7 2.94 31.62 7.06
CA THR A 7 3.58 31.76 8.38
C THR A 7 2.76 31.15 9.53
N LEU A 8 1.63 30.47 9.24
CA LEU A 8 0.76 29.90 10.28
C LEU A 8 0.83 28.38 10.39
N LEU A 9 1.45 27.66 9.45
CA LEU A 9 1.50 26.19 9.49
C LEU A 9 2.79 25.62 10.12
N SER A 10 3.77 26.46 10.41
CA SER A 10 5.06 26.06 11.01
C SER A 10 5.07 26.13 12.55
N ALA A 11 3.92 26.29 13.20
CA ALA A 11 3.80 26.57 14.63
C ALA A 11 3.09 25.49 15.47
N THR A 12 3.02 24.25 14.97
CA THR A 12 2.58 23.08 15.76
C THR A 12 3.75 22.08 15.78
N MET A 13 4.85 22.41 16.47
CA MET A 13 5.15 21.86 17.80
C MET A 13 4.68 20.41 17.96
N ILE A 14 5.57 19.43 17.88
CA ILE A 14 6.51 19.04 18.97
C ILE A 14 5.74 18.68 20.25
N LEU A 15 4.99 17.58 20.21
CA LEU A 15 4.60 16.72 21.33
C LEU A 15 4.20 15.39 20.67
N THR A 16 5.02 14.33 20.62
CA THR A 16 5.21 13.40 21.74
C THR A 16 6.48 12.54 21.52
N LEU A 17 7.60 12.96 22.12
CA LEU A 17 8.75 12.07 22.33
C LEU A 17 8.70 11.58 23.79
N ALA A 18 7.97 10.50 24.04
CA ALA A 18 7.97 9.81 25.32
C ALA A 18 7.83 8.30 25.05
N GLY A 19 8.92 7.54 25.26
CA GLY A 19 8.81 6.08 25.17
C GLY A 19 10.07 5.25 24.91
N CYS A 20 11.30 5.75 25.10
CA CYS A 20 12.42 4.83 25.34
C CYS A 20 12.36 4.36 26.81
N SER A 21 11.62 3.29 27.06
CA SER A 21 11.74 2.49 28.28
C SER A 21 12.45 1.19 27.93
N ASN A 22 13.72 1.11 28.34
CA ASN A 22 14.51 -0.12 28.32
C ASN A 22 13.96 -1.10 29.37
N GLY A 23 13.68 -2.34 28.96
CA GLY A 23 13.50 -3.48 29.87
C GLY A 23 12.06 -3.72 30.36
N GLY A 24 11.29 -4.50 29.60
CA GLY A 24 10.03 -5.07 30.07
C GLY A 24 9.48 -6.05 29.06
N LYS A 25 9.31 -7.31 29.46
CA LYS A 25 8.58 -8.33 28.69
C LYS A 25 7.16 -7.82 28.44
N THR A 26 6.92 -7.24 27.28
CA THR A 26 5.55 -6.90 26.87
C THR A 26 4.95 -8.16 26.26
N SER A 27 4.21 -8.87 27.10
CA SER A 27 3.17 -9.81 26.67
C SER A 27 2.44 -9.17 25.50
N ALA A 28 2.48 -9.81 24.33
CA ALA A 28 1.81 -9.33 23.13
C ALA A 28 0.34 -9.10 23.48
N SER A 29 -0.01 -7.83 23.66
CA SER A 29 -1.37 -7.39 23.87
C SER A 29 -2.12 -7.76 22.61
N THR A 30 -3.05 -8.71 22.73
CA THR A 30 -4.10 -8.97 21.75
C THR A 30 -5.02 -7.75 21.71
N GLY A 31 -4.55 -6.65 21.10
CA GLY A 31 -5.38 -5.59 20.58
C GLY A 31 -5.76 -6.01 19.16
N THR A 32 -6.99 -6.47 18.98
CA THR A 32 -7.61 -6.51 17.66
C THR A 32 -7.84 -5.07 17.25
N ASP A 33 -6.80 -4.43 16.72
CA ASP A 33 -6.98 -3.21 15.95
C ASP A 33 -7.82 -3.61 14.73
N ASP A 34 -9.01 -3.02 14.58
CA ASP A 34 -9.88 -3.13 13.38
C ASP A 34 -9.23 -2.50 12.12
N LYS A 35 -7.89 -2.47 12.08
CA LYS A 35 -7.10 -1.90 11.00
C LYS A 35 -7.27 -2.76 9.76
N THR A 36 -7.78 -2.15 8.71
CA THR A 36 -7.78 -2.73 7.36
C THR A 36 -6.59 -2.17 6.61
N TYR A 37 -5.78 -3.05 6.04
CA TYR A 37 -4.62 -2.67 5.25
C TYR A 37 -4.98 -2.62 3.76
N THR A 38 -4.51 -1.59 3.06
CA THR A 38 -4.66 -1.51 1.61
C THR A 38 -3.55 -2.29 0.93
N VAL A 39 -3.90 -3.05 -0.11
CA VAL A 39 -2.95 -3.78 -0.97
C VAL A 39 -3.27 -3.45 -2.43
N GLY A 40 -2.27 -3.01 -3.18
CA GLY A 40 -2.42 -2.68 -4.61
C GLY A 40 -2.20 -3.89 -5.52
N MET A 41 -2.86 -3.90 -6.67
CA MET A 41 -2.66 -4.87 -7.75
C MET A 41 -2.74 -4.16 -9.11
N VAL A 42 -1.66 -4.22 -9.88
CA VAL A 42 -1.62 -3.73 -11.27
C VAL A 42 -1.70 -4.94 -12.20
N CYS A 43 -2.71 -4.94 -13.07
CA CYS A 43 -2.91 -5.99 -14.07
C CYS A 43 -2.74 -5.48 -15.51
N ILE A 44 -2.00 -6.22 -16.34
CA ILE A 44 -1.88 -5.92 -17.79
C ILE A 44 -3.22 -6.06 -18.53
N GLY A 45 -4.12 -6.87 -17.98
CA GLY A 45 -5.44 -7.11 -18.51
C GLY A 45 -6.52 -7.13 -17.45
N ASN A 46 -7.74 -7.40 -17.88
CA ASN A 46 -8.90 -7.52 -17.00
C ASN A 46 -9.33 -8.98 -16.77
N ALA A 47 -10.32 -9.18 -15.90
CA ALA A 47 -10.79 -10.50 -15.46
C ALA A 47 -11.41 -11.38 -16.57
N GLU A 48 -11.65 -10.84 -17.78
CA GLU A 48 -12.10 -11.64 -18.93
C GLU A 48 -10.94 -12.51 -19.46
N MET A 49 -9.71 -12.02 -19.34
CA MET A 49 -8.50 -12.73 -19.75
C MET A 49 -8.11 -13.79 -18.73
N ALA A 50 -7.78 -15.00 -19.22
CA ALA A 50 -7.57 -16.16 -18.36
C ALA A 50 -6.36 -16.02 -17.44
N TYR A 51 -5.32 -15.33 -17.91
CA TYR A 51 -4.13 -15.05 -17.12
C TYR A 51 -4.47 -14.12 -15.95
N ASP A 52 -5.02 -12.94 -16.25
CA ASP A 52 -5.33 -11.90 -15.27
C ASP A 52 -6.39 -12.34 -14.26
N ARG A 53 -7.43 -13.07 -14.70
CA ARG A 53 -8.45 -13.67 -13.82
C ARG A 53 -7.86 -14.46 -12.65
N ASN A 54 -6.74 -15.16 -12.86
CA ASN A 54 -6.13 -15.96 -11.80
C ASN A 54 -5.63 -15.09 -10.64
N PHE A 55 -5.22 -13.85 -10.90
CA PHE A 55 -4.76 -12.92 -9.87
C PHE A 55 -5.93 -12.40 -9.02
N TYR A 56 -7.06 -12.07 -9.64
CA TYR A 56 -8.28 -11.69 -8.90
C TYR A 56 -8.77 -12.85 -8.01
N ASN A 57 -8.81 -14.07 -8.56
CA ASN A 57 -9.18 -15.26 -7.79
C ASN A 57 -8.21 -15.51 -6.61
N ALA A 58 -6.91 -15.32 -6.84
CA ALA A 58 -5.90 -15.45 -5.79
C ALA A 58 -6.03 -14.35 -4.73
N ALA A 59 -6.35 -13.11 -5.13
CA ALA A 59 -6.57 -11.99 -4.23
C ALA A 59 -7.78 -12.21 -3.32
N ASP A 60 -8.89 -12.73 -3.86
CA ASP A 60 -10.07 -13.11 -3.07
C ASP A 60 -9.75 -14.23 -2.08
N ALA A 61 -9.02 -15.27 -2.52
CA ALA A 61 -8.58 -16.35 -1.67
C ALA A 61 -7.65 -15.85 -0.54
N ALA A 62 -6.69 -14.97 -0.87
CA ALA A 62 -5.77 -14.37 0.08
C ALA A 62 -6.52 -13.53 1.13
N LYS A 63 -7.47 -12.69 0.70
CA LYS A 63 -8.31 -11.90 1.60
C LYS A 63 -9.05 -12.78 2.61
N LYS A 64 -9.64 -13.89 2.16
CA LYS A 64 -10.29 -14.84 3.06
C LYS A 64 -9.32 -15.48 4.07
N ILE A 65 -8.17 -15.97 3.59
CA ILE A 65 -7.18 -16.63 4.45
C ILE A 65 -6.59 -15.67 5.48
N LEU A 66 -6.36 -14.41 5.10
CA LEU A 66 -5.86 -13.37 5.99
C LEU A 66 -6.92 -12.97 7.02
N ALA A 67 -8.18 -12.84 6.62
CA ALA A 67 -9.28 -12.58 7.56
C ALA A 67 -9.42 -13.70 8.61
N ASP A 68 -9.28 -14.97 8.21
CA ASP A 68 -9.27 -16.11 9.15
C ASP A 68 -8.07 -16.08 10.13
N LYS A 69 -7.04 -15.27 9.85
CA LYS A 69 -5.88 -14.98 10.71
C LYS A 69 -6.01 -13.66 11.49
N GLY A 70 -7.14 -12.98 11.39
CA GLY A 70 -7.36 -11.66 12.02
C GLY A 70 -6.65 -10.50 11.31
N ILE A 71 -6.28 -10.67 10.03
CA ILE A 71 -5.66 -9.64 9.20
C ILE A 71 -6.68 -9.19 8.16
N ASN A 72 -7.18 -7.98 8.29
CA ASN A 72 -8.13 -7.41 7.34
C ASN A 72 -7.39 -6.67 6.22
N ILE A 73 -7.65 -7.02 4.97
CA ILE A 73 -7.12 -6.31 3.81
C ILE A 73 -8.22 -5.85 2.85
N GLU A 74 -7.93 -4.76 2.16
CA GLU A 74 -8.68 -4.26 1.02
C GLU A 74 -7.78 -4.20 -0.20
N TRP A 75 -8.25 -4.79 -1.30
CA TRP A 75 -7.56 -4.75 -2.58
C TRP A 75 -7.98 -3.51 -3.38
N LYS A 76 -7.01 -2.76 -3.88
CA LYS A 76 -7.21 -1.76 -4.94
C LYS A 76 -6.57 -2.27 -6.23
N TYR A 77 -7.27 -2.11 -7.34
CA TYR A 77 -6.85 -2.65 -8.64
C TYR A 77 -6.73 -1.57 -9.70
N THR A 78 -5.72 -1.69 -10.54
CA THR A 78 -5.66 -1.09 -11.87
C THR A 78 -5.57 -2.21 -12.90
N TYR A 79 -6.18 -2.02 -14.07
CA TYR A 79 -6.31 -3.07 -15.09
C TYR A 79 -6.29 -2.50 -16.50
N ASP A 80 -6.09 -3.38 -17.48
CA ASP A 80 -5.87 -3.02 -18.89
C ASP A 80 -4.73 -2.01 -19.06
N HIS A 81 -3.69 -2.20 -18.25
CA HIS A 81 -2.61 -1.25 -18.10
C HIS A 81 -1.38 -1.66 -18.90
N PRO A 82 -0.99 -0.93 -19.96
CA PRO A 82 0.18 -1.29 -20.74
C PRO A 82 1.46 -1.16 -19.90
N GLU A 83 2.43 -2.01 -20.18
CA GLU A 83 3.74 -1.96 -19.52
C GLU A 83 4.45 -0.63 -19.79
N GLY A 84 5.16 -0.08 -18.80
CA GLY A 84 5.93 1.17 -18.91
C GLY A 84 5.45 2.28 -17.97
N ASP A 85 5.56 3.55 -18.40
CA ASP A 85 5.29 4.74 -17.57
C ASP A 85 3.95 4.73 -16.81
N PRO A 86 2.84 4.24 -17.41
CA PRO A 86 1.57 4.17 -16.68
C PRO A 86 1.71 3.36 -15.37
N VAL A 87 2.46 2.26 -15.37
CA VAL A 87 2.67 1.40 -14.20
C VAL A 87 3.37 2.15 -13.07
N ALA A 88 4.34 3.01 -13.40
CA ALA A 88 5.04 3.81 -12.40
C ALA A 88 4.06 4.79 -11.71
N ALA A 89 3.12 5.36 -12.48
CA ALA A 89 2.09 6.22 -11.92
C ALA A 89 1.14 5.45 -10.98
N ASP A 90 0.69 4.27 -11.38
CA ASP A 90 -0.13 3.40 -10.52
C ASP A 90 0.60 3.01 -9.21
N CYS A 91 1.88 2.64 -9.30
CA CYS A 91 2.70 2.33 -8.12
C CYS A 91 2.86 3.54 -7.19
N THR A 92 3.03 4.74 -7.76
CA THR A 92 3.12 6.00 -7.01
C THR A 92 1.81 6.26 -6.26
N GLU A 93 0.66 6.13 -6.93
CA GLU A 93 -0.66 6.33 -6.33
C GLU A 93 -0.91 5.33 -5.19
N PHE A 94 -0.56 4.05 -5.37
CA PHE A 94 -0.68 3.07 -4.29
C PHE A 94 0.23 3.36 -3.10
N GLY A 95 1.45 3.81 -3.35
CA GLY A 95 2.39 4.23 -2.30
C GLY A 95 1.87 5.45 -1.52
N GLU A 96 1.36 6.47 -2.22
CA GLU A 96 0.75 7.67 -1.62
C GLU A 96 -0.50 7.32 -0.80
N ASP A 97 -1.27 6.34 -1.24
CA ASP A 97 -2.44 5.80 -0.54
C ASP A 97 -2.08 4.94 0.68
N GLY A 98 -0.80 4.69 0.93
CA GLY A 98 -0.32 3.90 2.07
C GLY A 98 -0.61 2.40 1.92
N ALA A 99 -0.60 1.88 0.69
CA ALA A 99 -0.62 0.44 0.46
C ALA A 99 0.60 -0.21 1.15
N ILE A 100 0.37 -1.36 1.79
CA ILE A 100 1.43 -2.13 2.49
C ILE A 100 2.14 -3.16 1.60
N ALA A 101 1.67 -3.27 0.36
CA ALA A 101 2.21 -4.11 -0.70
C ALA A 101 1.53 -3.73 -2.01
N VAL A 102 2.28 -3.78 -3.11
CA VAL A 102 1.76 -3.62 -4.47
C VAL A 102 2.23 -4.81 -5.30
N PHE A 103 1.28 -5.54 -5.89
CA PHE A 103 1.56 -6.67 -6.76
C PHE A 103 1.43 -6.25 -8.23
N LEU A 104 2.40 -6.65 -9.05
CA LEU A 104 2.38 -6.42 -10.49
C LEU A 104 2.32 -7.76 -11.20
N ASN A 105 1.32 -7.96 -12.05
CA ASN A 105 1.02 -9.28 -12.59
C ASN A 105 1.81 -9.65 -13.86
N SER A 106 2.63 -8.74 -14.41
CA SER A 106 3.43 -8.98 -15.61
C SER A 106 4.90 -8.64 -15.41
N TYR A 107 5.76 -9.40 -16.09
CA TYR A 107 7.21 -9.23 -16.04
C TYR A 107 7.66 -7.86 -16.57
N GLY A 108 7.08 -7.36 -17.66
CA GLY A 108 7.52 -6.09 -18.26
C GLY A 108 7.17 -4.84 -17.43
N MET A 109 6.42 -5.01 -16.34
CA MET A 109 6.14 -3.96 -15.36
C MET A 109 7.31 -3.70 -14.41
N GLU A 110 8.28 -4.61 -14.31
CA GLU A 110 9.38 -4.57 -13.34
C GLU A 110 10.16 -3.26 -13.42
N ASN A 111 10.60 -2.86 -14.61
CA ASN A 111 11.42 -1.65 -14.78
C ASN A 111 10.70 -0.39 -14.30
N ALA A 112 9.38 -0.29 -14.52
CA ALA A 112 8.58 0.85 -14.10
C ALA A 112 8.35 0.86 -12.59
N MET A 113 8.13 -0.29 -11.96
CA MET A 113 8.05 -0.38 -10.49
C MET A 113 9.38 0.02 -9.83
N LEU A 114 10.51 -0.42 -10.39
CA LEU A 114 11.84 -0.15 -9.83
C LEU A 114 12.21 1.34 -9.81
N THR A 115 11.59 2.19 -10.65
CA THR A 115 11.83 3.64 -10.61
C THR A 115 11.13 4.33 -9.44
N VAL A 116 10.14 3.67 -8.83
CA VAL A 116 9.25 4.26 -7.81
C VAL A 116 9.43 3.60 -6.44
N ALA A 117 9.71 2.31 -6.39
CA ALA A 117 9.74 1.54 -5.13
C ALA A 117 10.69 2.12 -4.07
N GLY A 118 11.80 2.74 -4.48
CA GLY A 118 12.75 3.38 -3.55
C GLY A 118 12.18 4.56 -2.78
N ASP A 119 11.14 5.23 -3.32
CA ASP A 119 10.49 6.38 -2.69
C ASP A 119 9.45 5.98 -1.64
N TYR A 120 9.02 4.70 -1.65
CA TYR A 120 8.00 4.14 -0.75
C TYR A 120 8.53 2.91 0.01
N PRO A 121 9.55 3.05 0.89
CA PRO A 121 10.21 1.92 1.55
C PRO A 121 9.35 1.16 2.58
N GLU A 122 8.18 1.72 2.95
CA GLU A 122 7.22 1.12 3.88
C GLU A 122 6.05 0.42 3.16
N THR A 123 6.05 0.46 1.82
CA THR A 123 5.11 -0.25 0.94
C THR A 123 5.64 -1.63 0.54
#